data_AF-A0A8T4CBA0-F1
#
_entry.id   AF-A0A8T4CBA0-F1
#
_cell.length_a   1.000
_cell.length_b   1.000
_cell.length_c   1.000
_cell.angle_alpha   90.00
_cell.angle_beta   90.00
_cell.angle_gamma   90.00
#
_symmetry.space_group_name_H-M   'P 1'
#
loop_
_entity.id
_entity.type
_entity.pdbx_description
1 polymer ?
#
loop_
_entity_poly.entity_id
_entity_poly.type
_entity_poly.pdbx_seq_one_letter_code
_entity_poly.pdbx_strand_id
1 'polypeptide(L)'
;MGTPIGDLIETEKIDLSKLAGKTIAIDAHNILYQFLTSIRGPDGRPLMNAEGDVTSHIAGLLYRTSNLIEAGIKPVFVFDGPPSALKKATLEKRREIRTSAKVEMEKAIEEGDLEKARSMGARAISLNKEMIEEAHLALQSMGLPIVQAKQEGEAQAGELVKEKKAYAVATQDYDALLCGAPIVVRNMGVTGKRKLPYRNAYVNVEPELFETEKVLHQLKLTQKQMIWIGMLVGTDFNEKIPMIGPKKALKAVEGKKSFEEVLAGLKKTVDYNPEEIEEMFLHPVVFKDVEIKQTKMDREKVIAFYCDKHGFDHVRVTNALNKIEKKPEDEKQTALSKWG
;
A
#
# COMPACT_ATOMS: atom_id res chain seq x y z
N MET A 1 -3.96 -1.54 6.05
CA MET A 1 -3.39 -2.06 7.30
C MET A 1 -2.96 -0.80 8.05
N GLY A 2 -1.93 -0.81 8.89
CA GLY A 2 -1.30 0.44 9.37
C GLY A 2 -2.01 1.25 10.44
N THR A 3 -1.41 2.40 10.73
CA THR A 3 -1.75 3.27 11.87
C THR A 3 -3.06 4.04 11.65
N PRO A 4 -4.06 3.93 12.55
CA PRO A 4 -5.41 4.49 12.35
C PRO A 4 -5.50 6.00 12.66
N ILE A 5 -4.65 6.83 12.06
CA ILE A 5 -4.62 8.30 12.28
C ILE A 5 -5.31 9.12 11.20
N GLY A 6 -5.96 8.48 10.22
CA GLY A 6 -6.52 9.16 9.05
C GLY A 6 -7.51 10.30 9.35
N ASP A 7 -8.27 10.20 10.43
CA ASP A 7 -9.21 11.26 10.85
C ASP A 7 -8.53 12.59 11.23
N LEU A 8 -7.20 12.59 11.41
CA LEU A 8 -6.41 13.80 11.71
C LEU A 8 -5.78 14.42 10.47
N ILE A 9 -5.74 13.70 9.35
CA ILE A 9 -4.95 14.05 8.19
C ILE A 9 -5.86 14.64 7.13
N GLU A 10 -5.68 15.92 6.83
CA GLU A 10 -6.37 16.56 5.73
C GLU A 10 -5.69 16.17 4.41
N THR A 11 -6.48 15.69 3.45
CA THR A 11 -6.01 15.27 2.12
C THR A 11 -6.65 16.11 1.02
N GLU A 12 -5.89 16.39 -0.04
CA GLU A 12 -6.39 17.01 -1.26
C GLU A 12 -6.78 15.93 -2.27
N LYS A 13 -8.00 15.98 -2.79
CA LYS A 13 -8.37 15.15 -3.94
C LYS A 13 -7.69 15.66 -5.19
N ILE A 14 -7.04 14.77 -5.92
CA ILE A 14 -6.33 15.11 -7.15
C ILE A 14 -6.81 14.25 -8.31
N ASP A 15 -6.79 14.83 -9.51
CA ASP A 15 -6.94 14.06 -10.74
C ASP A 15 -5.65 13.28 -11.03
N LEU A 16 -5.78 12.09 -11.63
CA LEU A 16 -4.64 11.24 -11.96
C LEU A 16 -3.65 11.94 -12.92
N SER A 17 -4.15 12.83 -13.78
CA SER A 17 -3.34 13.66 -14.69
C SER A 17 -2.35 14.58 -13.95
N LYS A 18 -2.61 14.98 -12.69
CA LYS A 18 -1.63 15.75 -11.90
C LYS A 18 -0.35 14.96 -11.62
N LEU A 19 -0.39 13.64 -11.74
CA LEU A 19 0.75 12.74 -11.54
C LEU A 19 1.43 12.34 -12.86
N ALA A 20 0.94 12.82 -14.01
CA ALA A 20 1.56 12.53 -15.30
C ALA A 20 3.03 12.99 -15.33
N GLY A 21 3.89 12.13 -15.87
CA GLY A 21 5.34 12.33 -15.91
C GLY A 21 6.06 12.12 -14.57
N LYS A 22 5.33 11.87 -13.45
CA LYS A 22 5.93 11.67 -12.13
C LYS A 22 6.27 10.20 -11.88
N THR A 23 7.40 9.98 -11.22
CA THR A 23 7.76 8.68 -10.66
C THR A 23 7.07 8.49 -9.32
N ILE A 24 6.35 7.38 -9.13
CA ILE A 24 5.60 7.11 -7.90
C ILE A 24 6.12 5.81 -7.28
N ALA A 25 6.59 5.89 -6.04
CA ALA A 25 7.06 4.73 -5.29
C ALA A 25 5.87 4.05 -4.61
N ILE A 26 5.44 2.90 -5.15
CA ILE A 26 4.27 2.15 -4.69
C ILE A 26 4.71 1.13 -3.65
N ASP A 27 4.09 1.16 -2.48
CA ASP A 27 4.19 0.05 -1.53
C ASP A 27 3.52 -1.20 -2.14
N ALA A 28 4.33 -2.19 -2.48
CA ALA A 28 3.89 -3.41 -3.13
C ALA A 28 2.99 -4.26 -2.22
N HIS A 29 3.31 -4.39 -0.93
CA HIS A 29 2.49 -5.22 -0.03
C HIS A 29 1.13 -4.58 0.20
N ASN A 30 1.10 -3.26 0.40
CA ASN A 30 -0.14 -2.52 0.56
C ASN A 30 -1.01 -2.59 -0.70
N ILE A 31 -0.44 -2.38 -1.91
CA ILE A 31 -1.22 -2.40 -3.14
C ILE A 31 -1.71 -3.81 -3.51
N LEU A 32 -0.90 -4.85 -3.29
CA LEU A 32 -1.31 -6.23 -3.52
C LEU A 32 -2.48 -6.61 -2.59
N TYR A 33 -2.41 -6.20 -1.31
CA TYR A 33 -3.53 -6.41 -0.39
C TYR A 33 -4.78 -5.63 -0.81
N GLN A 34 -4.65 -4.41 -1.32
CA GLN A 34 -5.77 -3.67 -1.91
C GLN A 34 -6.39 -4.41 -3.09
N PHE A 35 -5.58 -5.01 -3.98
CA PHE A 35 -6.09 -5.81 -5.08
C PHE A 35 -6.84 -7.04 -4.59
N LEU A 36 -6.26 -7.76 -3.62
CA LEU A 36 -6.90 -8.91 -2.99
C LEU A 36 -8.18 -8.56 -2.24
N THR A 37 -8.41 -7.31 -1.84
CA THR A 37 -9.62 -6.92 -1.11
C THR A 37 -10.67 -6.27 -2.01
N SER A 38 -10.25 -5.57 -3.06
CA SER A 38 -11.12 -4.78 -3.93
C SER A 38 -11.49 -5.47 -5.25
N ILE A 39 -10.62 -6.33 -5.79
CA ILE A 39 -10.86 -7.03 -7.06
C ILE A 39 -11.54 -8.36 -6.75
N ARG A 40 -12.82 -8.45 -7.13
CA ARG A 40 -13.72 -9.56 -6.79
C ARG A 40 -14.55 -10.00 -7.98
N GLY A 41 -14.93 -11.26 -7.99
CA GLY A 41 -15.98 -11.78 -8.85
C GLY A 41 -17.36 -11.18 -8.51
N PRO A 42 -18.36 -11.37 -9.37
CA PRO A 42 -19.73 -10.87 -9.16
C PRO A 42 -20.38 -11.38 -7.86
N ASP A 43 -19.96 -12.55 -7.39
CA ASP A 43 -20.41 -13.21 -6.16
C ASP A 43 -19.72 -12.70 -4.88
N GLY A 44 -18.77 -11.77 -5.03
CA GLY A 44 -17.98 -11.19 -3.95
C GLY A 44 -16.77 -12.02 -3.53
N ARG A 45 -16.50 -13.16 -4.18
CA ARG A 45 -15.31 -13.98 -3.93
C ARG A 45 -14.07 -13.40 -4.65
N PRO A 46 -12.84 -13.68 -4.18
CA PRO A 46 -11.64 -13.36 -4.95
C PRO A 46 -11.75 -13.91 -6.38
N LEU A 47 -11.18 -13.19 -7.36
CA LEU A 47 -10.94 -13.78 -8.67
C LEU A 47 -10.02 -15.00 -8.52
N MET A 48 -10.35 -16.06 -9.23
CA MET A 48 -9.61 -17.33 -9.25
C MET A 48 -9.42 -17.83 -10.68
N ASN A 49 -8.39 -18.64 -10.92
CA ASN A 49 -8.23 -19.42 -12.16
C ASN A 49 -9.10 -20.70 -12.14
N ALA A 50 -8.98 -21.55 -13.15
CA ALA A 50 -9.74 -22.80 -13.27
C ALA A 50 -9.35 -23.83 -12.18
N GLU A 51 -8.12 -23.73 -11.68
CA GLU A 51 -7.53 -24.56 -10.63
C GLU A 51 -7.97 -24.13 -9.21
N GLY A 52 -8.60 -22.95 -9.09
CA GLY A 52 -9.06 -22.40 -7.82
C GLY A 52 -8.06 -21.50 -7.10
N ASP A 53 -6.90 -21.22 -7.70
CA ASP A 53 -5.90 -20.29 -7.18
C ASP A 53 -6.39 -18.85 -7.29
N VAL A 54 -6.18 -18.06 -6.25
CA VAL A 54 -6.56 -16.65 -6.24
C VAL A 54 -5.68 -15.86 -7.21
N THR A 55 -6.27 -15.11 -8.14
CA THR A 55 -5.56 -14.32 -9.17
C THR A 55 -5.84 -12.81 -9.06
N SER A 56 -6.49 -12.36 -7.98
CA SER A 56 -6.92 -10.96 -7.83
C SER A 56 -5.73 -9.98 -7.75
N HIS A 57 -4.64 -10.37 -7.08
CA HIS A 57 -3.40 -9.58 -7.03
C HIS A 57 -2.74 -9.46 -8.41
N ILE A 58 -2.68 -10.56 -9.16
CA ILE A 58 -2.12 -10.62 -10.52
C ILE A 58 -2.94 -9.76 -11.48
N ALA A 59 -4.26 -9.87 -11.44
CA ALA A 59 -5.17 -9.03 -12.22
C ALA A 59 -4.94 -7.54 -11.94
N GLY A 60 -4.83 -7.18 -10.66
CA GLY A 60 -4.57 -5.81 -10.24
C GLY A 60 -3.24 -5.28 -10.77
N LEU A 61 -2.17 -6.07 -10.65
CA LEU A 61 -0.85 -5.70 -11.16
C LEU A 61 -0.85 -5.40 -12.66
N LEU A 62 -1.57 -6.17 -13.48
CA LEU A 62 -1.62 -5.89 -14.92
C LEU A 62 -2.50 -4.67 -15.23
N TYR A 63 -3.77 -4.74 -14.82
CA TYR A 63 -4.77 -3.79 -15.30
C TYR A 63 -4.69 -2.43 -14.61
N ARG A 64 -4.32 -2.38 -13.32
CA ARG A 64 -4.16 -1.10 -12.64
C ARG A 64 -2.87 -0.43 -13.06
N THR A 65 -1.77 -1.17 -13.12
CA THR A 65 -0.48 -0.61 -13.52
C THR A 65 -0.50 -0.14 -14.97
N SER A 66 -1.12 -0.87 -15.90
CA SER A 66 -1.27 -0.41 -17.28
C SER A 66 -2.07 0.90 -17.39
N ASN A 67 -3.10 1.09 -16.56
CA ASN A 67 -3.84 2.36 -16.51
C ASN A 67 -3.01 3.50 -15.91
N LEU A 68 -2.17 3.24 -14.90
CA LEU A 68 -1.26 4.24 -14.34
C LEU A 68 -0.24 4.69 -15.40
N ILE A 69 0.35 3.74 -16.12
CA ILE A 69 1.32 4.02 -17.19
C ILE A 69 0.67 4.77 -18.35
N GLU A 70 -0.55 4.38 -18.74
CA GLU A 70 -1.35 5.10 -19.75
C GLU A 70 -1.63 6.55 -19.34
N ALA A 71 -1.80 6.82 -18.04
CA ALA A 71 -1.92 8.17 -17.50
C ALA A 71 -0.57 8.92 -17.38
N GLY A 72 0.52 8.36 -17.90
CA GLY A 72 1.85 8.96 -17.90
C GLY A 72 2.63 8.80 -16.60
N ILE A 73 2.14 8.00 -15.65
CA ILE A 73 2.80 7.77 -14.35
C ILE A 73 3.90 6.73 -14.52
N LYS A 74 5.03 6.92 -13.82
CA LYS A 74 6.17 6.00 -13.82
C LYS A 74 6.21 5.22 -12.50
N PRO A 75 5.57 4.04 -12.40
CA PRO A 75 5.49 3.30 -11.14
C PRO A 75 6.81 2.61 -10.80
N VAL A 76 7.17 2.62 -9.52
CA VAL A 76 8.28 1.84 -8.95
C VAL A 76 7.74 1.06 -7.77
N PHE A 77 7.83 -0.26 -7.81
CA PHE A 77 7.28 -1.11 -6.75
C PHE A 77 8.33 -1.37 -5.68
N VAL A 78 7.99 -1.07 -4.43
CA VAL A 78 8.86 -1.26 -3.27
C VAL A 78 8.30 -2.41 -2.43
N PHE A 79 9.06 -3.50 -2.33
CA PHE A 79 8.67 -4.67 -1.53
C PHE A 79 9.35 -4.63 -0.16
N ASP A 80 8.62 -5.06 0.87
CA ASP A 80 9.15 -5.28 2.22
C ASP A 80 10.27 -6.33 2.17
N GLY A 81 11.33 -6.08 2.93
CA GLY A 81 12.32 -7.06 3.33
C GLY A 81 11.89 -7.86 4.56
N PRO A 82 12.84 -8.57 5.19
CA PRO A 82 12.58 -9.30 6.42
C PRO A 82 12.02 -8.39 7.53
N PRO A 83 10.94 -8.80 8.24
CA PRO A 83 10.35 -7.97 9.29
C PRO A 83 11.28 -7.87 10.51
N SER A 84 11.21 -6.72 11.20
CA SER A 84 11.88 -6.50 12.49
C SER A 84 11.36 -7.45 13.57
N ALA A 85 12.13 -7.63 14.65
CA ALA A 85 11.72 -8.48 15.77
C ALA A 85 10.38 -8.04 16.39
N LEU A 86 10.19 -6.73 16.56
CA LEU A 86 8.94 -6.15 17.09
C LEU A 86 7.74 -6.42 16.17
N LYS A 87 7.91 -6.30 14.85
CA LYS A 87 6.84 -6.55 13.88
C LYS A 87 6.43 -8.02 13.82
N LYS A 88 7.34 -8.97 14.11
CA LYS A 88 7.04 -10.41 14.09
C LYS A 88 5.90 -10.78 15.05
N ALA A 89 5.89 -10.23 16.27
CA ALA A 89 4.83 -10.51 17.23
C ALA A 89 3.44 -10.05 16.72
N THR A 90 3.37 -8.89 16.08
CA THR A 90 2.14 -8.38 15.46
C THR A 90 1.70 -9.25 14.28
N LEU A 91 2.67 -9.71 13.45
CA LEU A 91 2.40 -10.59 12.32
C LEU A 91 1.87 -11.96 12.75
N GLU A 92 2.35 -12.50 13.86
CA GLU A 92 1.88 -13.75 14.46
C GLU A 92 0.42 -13.62 14.92
N LYS A 93 0.08 -12.58 15.69
CA LYS A 93 -1.30 -12.29 16.08
C LYS A 93 -2.23 -12.14 14.86
N ARG A 94 -1.78 -11.43 13.82
CA ARG A 94 -2.52 -11.32 12.54
C ARG A 94 -2.70 -12.68 11.87
N ARG A 95 -1.70 -13.55 11.94
CA ARG A 95 -1.77 -14.92 11.39
C ARG A 95 -2.79 -15.77 12.15
N GLU A 96 -2.84 -15.69 13.47
CA GLU A 96 -3.81 -16.41 14.29
C GLU A 96 -5.25 -15.98 13.96
N ILE A 97 -5.52 -14.67 13.93
CA ILE A 97 -6.84 -14.12 13.57
C ILE A 97 -7.27 -14.60 12.18
N ARG A 98 -6.36 -14.60 11.20
CA ARG A 98 -6.66 -15.07 9.84
C ARG A 98 -6.92 -16.56 9.77
N THR A 99 -6.19 -17.35 10.54
CA THR A 99 -6.34 -18.81 10.57
C THR A 99 -7.70 -19.17 11.18
N SER A 100 -8.06 -18.52 12.29
CA SER A 100 -9.40 -18.62 12.89
C SER A 100 -10.49 -18.18 11.91
N ALA A 101 -10.33 -17.04 11.24
CA ALA A 101 -11.30 -16.57 10.24
C ALA A 101 -11.46 -17.54 9.06
N LYS A 102 -10.38 -18.21 8.61
CA LYS A 102 -10.45 -19.21 7.55
C LYS A 102 -11.28 -20.43 7.98
N VAL A 103 -11.04 -20.94 9.18
CA VAL A 103 -11.82 -22.07 9.74
C VAL A 103 -13.29 -21.69 9.89
N GLU A 104 -13.58 -20.48 10.39
CA GLU A 104 -14.96 -20.00 10.53
C GLU A 104 -15.64 -19.77 9.17
N MET A 105 -14.89 -19.32 8.16
CA MET A 105 -15.38 -19.20 6.79
C MET A 105 -15.78 -20.56 6.21
N GLU A 106 -14.92 -21.58 6.34
CA GLU A 106 -15.18 -22.92 5.84
C GLU A 106 -16.44 -23.51 6.48
N LYS A 107 -16.57 -23.39 7.80
CA LYS A 107 -17.80 -23.79 8.52
C LYS A 107 -19.04 -23.04 8.04
N ALA A 108 -18.95 -21.73 7.86
CA ALA A 108 -20.08 -20.94 7.37
C ALA A 108 -20.50 -21.33 5.94
N ILE A 109 -19.55 -21.76 5.10
CA ILE A 109 -19.85 -22.31 3.76
C ILE A 109 -20.60 -23.64 3.88
N GLU A 110 -20.15 -24.54 4.75
CA GLU A 110 -20.82 -25.83 5.02
C GLU A 110 -22.24 -25.64 5.58
N GLU A 111 -22.44 -24.64 6.43
CA GLU A 111 -23.73 -24.28 7.03
C GLU A 111 -24.66 -23.50 6.07
N GLY A 112 -24.18 -23.11 4.88
CA GLY A 112 -24.93 -22.32 3.90
C GLY A 112 -25.09 -20.84 4.26
N ASP A 113 -24.43 -20.36 5.31
CA ASP A 113 -24.42 -18.95 5.73
C ASP A 113 -23.43 -18.14 4.87
N LEU A 114 -23.90 -17.77 3.68
CA LEU A 114 -23.11 -17.05 2.70
C LEU A 114 -22.69 -15.64 3.17
N GLU A 115 -23.45 -15.01 4.08
CA GLU A 115 -23.12 -13.67 4.58
C GLU A 115 -21.95 -13.73 5.56
N LYS A 116 -22.01 -14.67 6.52
CA LYS A 116 -20.92 -14.93 7.46
C LYS A 116 -19.68 -15.45 6.75
N ALA A 117 -19.83 -16.37 5.80
CA ALA A 117 -18.73 -16.87 4.98
C ALA A 117 -18.02 -15.73 4.23
N ARG A 118 -18.77 -14.78 3.67
CA ARG A 118 -18.18 -13.59 3.02
C ARG A 118 -17.46 -12.68 4.00
N SER A 119 -18.07 -12.39 5.16
CA SER A 119 -17.43 -11.56 6.18
C SER A 119 -16.14 -12.17 6.70
N MET A 120 -16.12 -13.49 6.93
CA MET A 120 -14.92 -14.20 7.38
C MET A 120 -13.89 -14.35 6.27
N GLY A 121 -14.33 -14.57 5.03
CA GLY A 121 -13.46 -14.62 3.86
C GLY A 121 -12.70 -13.32 3.62
N ALA A 122 -13.33 -12.16 3.83
CA ALA A 122 -12.64 -10.87 3.79
C ALA A 122 -11.54 -10.77 4.87
N ARG A 123 -11.74 -11.39 6.04
CA ARG A 123 -10.77 -11.40 7.15
C ARG A 123 -9.68 -12.46 6.96
N ALA A 124 -9.96 -13.55 6.23
CA ALA A 124 -9.02 -14.63 5.97
C ALA A 124 -7.95 -14.29 4.91
N ILE A 125 -8.13 -13.22 4.15
CA ILE A 125 -7.20 -12.82 3.09
C ILE A 125 -5.82 -12.53 3.67
N SER A 126 -4.83 -13.19 3.08
CA SER A 126 -3.42 -12.95 3.33
C SER A 126 -2.66 -12.93 2.02
N LEU A 127 -1.58 -12.14 2.01
CA LEU A 127 -0.51 -12.33 1.05
C LEU A 127 0.37 -13.45 1.60
N ASN A 128 0.54 -14.51 0.82
CA ASN A 128 1.50 -15.56 1.11
C ASN A 128 2.78 -15.34 0.30
N LYS A 129 3.80 -16.15 0.55
CA LYS A 129 5.11 -16.05 -0.13
C LYS A 129 4.99 -16.25 -1.64
N GLU A 130 4.18 -17.23 -2.06
CA GLU A 130 3.98 -17.56 -3.47
C GLU A 130 3.36 -16.38 -4.25
N MET A 131 2.36 -15.72 -3.68
CA MET A 131 1.71 -14.55 -4.28
C MET A 131 2.68 -13.37 -4.43
N ILE A 132 3.62 -13.21 -3.48
CA ILE A 132 4.68 -12.19 -3.56
C ILE A 132 5.68 -12.55 -4.66
N GLU A 133 6.10 -13.81 -4.75
CA GLU A 133 7.00 -14.29 -5.81
C GLU A 133 6.35 -14.14 -7.20
N GLU A 134 5.06 -14.47 -7.33
CA GLU A 134 4.28 -14.25 -8.54
C GLU A 134 4.16 -12.77 -8.90
N ALA A 135 3.94 -11.91 -7.91
CA ALA A 135 3.92 -10.47 -8.11
C ALA A 135 5.26 -9.94 -8.63
N HIS A 136 6.38 -10.44 -8.09
CA HIS A 136 7.71 -10.13 -8.60
C HIS A 136 7.89 -10.56 -10.06
N LEU A 137 7.52 -11.80 -10.40
CA LEU A 137 7.64 -12.33 -11.76
C LEU A 137 6.77 -11.55 -12.75
N ALA A 138 5.55 -11.21 -12.35
CA ALA A 138 4.65 -10.38 -13.15
C ALA A 138 5.26 -9.00 -13.44
N LEU A 139 5.74 -8.30 -12.41
CA LEU A 139 6.34 -6.98 -12.57
C LEU A 139 7.65 -7.01 -13.38
N GLN A 140 8.50 -8.02 -13.16
CA GLN A 140 9.74 -8.21 -13.92
C GLN A 140 9.47 -8.50 -15.39
N SER A 141 8.51 -9.37 -15.71
CA SER A 141 8.15 -9.67 -17.10
C SER A 141 7.53 -8.45 -17.80
N MET A 142 6.80 -7.61 -17.07
CA MET A 142 6.31 -6.31 -17.54
C MET A 142 7.43 -5.25 -17.72
N GLY A 143 8.65 -5.55 -17.29
CA GLY A 143 9.81 -4.64 -17.37
C GLY A 143 9.79 -3.51 -16.33
N LEU A 144 8.99 -3.64 -15.27
CA LEU A 144 8.78 -2.58 -14.29
C LEU A 144 9.86 -2.58 -13.20
N PRO A 145 10.29 -1.39 -12.74
CA PRO A 145 11.31 -1.29 -11.70
C PRO A 145 10.78 -1.79 -10.36
N ILE A 146 11.60 -2.62 -9.71
CA ILE A 146 11.35 -3.17 -8.38
C ILE A 146 12.51 -2.79 -7.46
N VAL A 147 12.18 -2.34 -6.25
CA VAL A 147 13.12 -2.08 -5.17
C VAL A 147 12.79 -3.01 -4.01
N GLN A 148 13.79 -3.75 -3.54
CA GLN A 148 13.68 -4.59 -2.35
C GLN A 148 14.17 -3.79 -1.13
N ALA A 149 13.29 -3.52 -0.17
CA ALA A 149 13.65 -2.83 1.07
C ALA A 149 14.49 -3.74 1.97
N LYS A 150 15.29 -3.14 2.87
CA LYS A 150 15.96 -3.89 3.95
C LYS A 150 14.96 -4.43 4.97
N GLN A 151 13.94 -3.62 5.27
CA GLN A 151 12.85 -3.95 6.19
C GLN A 151 11.55 -3.41 5.61
N GLU A 152 11.06 -2.26 6.08
CA GLU A 152 9.75 -1.74 5.68
C GLU A 152 9.76 -1.09 4.29
N GLY A 153 8.85 -1.52 3.42
CA GLY A 153 8.69 -1.00 2.06
C GLY A 153 8.26 0.46 2.04
N GLU A 154 7.34 0.88 2.91
CA GLU A 154 6.91 2.28 3.02
C GLU A 154 8.03 3.22 3.42
N ALA A 155 8.89 2.79 4.35
CA ALA A 155 10.05 3.57 4.77
C ALA A 155 11.06 3.72 3.62
N GLN A 156 11.35 2.63 2.90
CA GLN A 156 12.21 2.67 1.73
C GLN A 156 11.63 3.52 0.60
N ALA A 157 10.32 3.47 0.36
CA ALA A 157 9.62 4.33 -0.59
C ALA A 157 9.72 5.81 -0.18
N GLY A 158 9.57 6.10 1.12
CA GLY A 158 9.76 7.43 1.68
C GLY A 158 11.18 7.96 1.44
N GLU A 159 12.20 7.13 1.60
CA GLU A 159 13.60 7.49 1.31
C GLU A 159 13.81 7.83 -0.18
N LEU A 160 13.21 7.08 -1.10
CA LEU A 160 13.27 7.41 -2.53
C LEU A 160 12.67 8.80 -2.84
N VAL A 161 11.63 9.20 -2.11
CA VAL A 161 11.02 10.54 -2.25
C VAL A 161 11.92 11.61 -1.62
N LYS A 162 12.54 11.36 -0.47
CA LYS A 162 13.52 12.27 0.16
C LYS A 162 14.73 12.51 -0.75
N GLU A 163 15.21 11.47 -1.43
CA GLU A 163 16.29 11.53 -2.43
C GLU A 163 15.85 12.10 -3.80
N LYS A 164 14.58 12.51 -3.94
CA LYS A 164 13.99 13.04 -5.19
C LYS A 164 14.04 12.06 -6.38
N LYS A 165 14.16 10.77 -6.11
CA LYS A 165 14.08 9.69 -7.12
C LYS A 165 12.64 9.29 -7.43
N ALA A 166 11.75 9.53 -6.48
CA ALA A 166 10.30 9.48 -6.67
C ALA A 166 9.68 10.81 -6.24
N TYR A 167 8.51 11.12 -6.76
CA TYR A 167 7.72 12.30 -6.41
C TYR A 167 6.91 12.08 -5.13
N ALA A 168 6.30 10.90 -4.98
CA ALA A 168 5.46 10.57 -3.83
C ALA A 168 5.45 9.06 -3.55
N VAL A 169 5.11 8.71 -2.31
CA VAL A 169 4.83 7.33 -1.88
C VAL A 169 3.35 7.03 -2.14
N ALA A 170 3.04 5.92 -2.81
CA ALA A 170 1.69 5.45 -2.99
C ALA A 170 1.36 4.33 -2.00
N THR A 171 0.52 4.63 -1.02
CA THR A 171 0.10 3.71 0.05
C THR A 171 -1.25 4.12 0.64
N GLN A 172 -1.97 3.16 1.22
CA GLN A 172 -3.15 3.40 2.06
C GLN A 172 -2.84 3.47 3.55
N ASP A 173 -1.63 3.19 3.95
CA ASP A 173 -1.25 3.21 5.35
C ASP A 173 -0.63 4.59 5.66
N TYR A 174 -0.68 5.00 6.93
CA TYR A 174 -0.12 6.29 7.35
C TYR A 174 1.29 6.15 7.92
N ASP A 175 1.88 4.95 7.86
CA ASP A 175 3.21 4.70 8.43
C ASP A 175 4.28 5.38 7.56
N ALA A 176 4.03 5.60 6.26
CA ALA A 176 4.85 6.48 5.43
C ALA A 176 4.96 7.91 5.98
N LEU A 177 3.88 8.48 6.52
CA LEU A 177 3.91 9.79 7.20
C LEU A 177 4.73 9.71 8.50
N LEU A 178 4.59 8.62 9.28
CA LEU A 178 5.38 8.41 10.50
C LEU A 178 6.88 8.27 10.21
N CYS A 179 7.25 7.65 9.09
CA CYS A 179 8.63 7.56 8.56
C CYS A 179 9.12 8.87 7.92
N GLY A 180 8.30 9.91 7.89
CA GLY A 180 8.64 11.23 7.36
C GLY A 180 8.72 11.27 5.83
N ALA A 181 7.95 10.43 5.11
CA ALA A 181 7.82 10.54 3.66
C ALA A 181 7.29 11.94 3.29
N PRO A 182 7.95 12.71 2.40
CA PRO A 182 7.55 14.09 2.13
C PRO A 182 6.14 14.24 1.55
N ILE A 183 5.79 13.38 0.58
CA ILE A 183 4.51 13.41 -0.14
C ILE A 183 3.95 11.99 -0.21
N VAL A 184 2.68 11.84 0.12
CA VAL A 184 1.97 10.57 0.08
C VAL A 184 0.72 10.70 -0.79
N VAL A 185 0.49 9.72 -1.66
CA VAL A 185 -0.70 9.59 -2.48
C VAL A 185 -1.44 8.31 -2.11
N ARG A 186 -2.71 8.45 -1.76
CA ARG A 186 -3.61 7.35 -1.42
C ARG A 186 -4.53 7.05 -2.60
N ASN A 187 -5.26 5.95 -2.52
CA ASN A 187 -6.26 5.50 -3.49
C ASN A 187 -5.75 5.06 -4.87
N MET A 188 -4.44 5.03 -5.10
CA MET A 188 -3.84 4.61 -6.38
C MET A 188 -4.23 3.19 -6.83
N GLY A 189 -4.35 2.24 -5.90
CA GLY A 189 -4.73 0.86 -6.23
C GLY A 189 -6.22 0.67 -6.56
N VAL A 190 -7.06 1.65 -6.23
CA VAL A 190 -8.53 1.54 -6.25
C VAL A 190 -9.22 2.64 -7.08
N THR A 191 -8.47 3.55 -7.70
CA THR A 191 -8.97 4.68 -8.50
C THR A 191 -10.02 4.27 -9.54
N GLY A 192 -11.02 5.12 -9.72
CA GLY A 192 -12.09 4.98 -10.71
C GLY A 192 -13.41 4.46 -10.14
N LYS A 193 -14.32 4.05 -11.03
CA LYS A 193 -15.64 3.54 -10.64
C LYS A 193 -15.53 2.20 -9.92
N ARG A 194 -15.92 2.19 -8.65
CA ARG A 194 -16.00 1.00 -7.80
C ARG A 194 -17.46 0.70 -7.48
N LYS A 195 -17.90 -0.54 -7.69
CA LYS A 195 -19.22 -1.00 -7.23
C LYS A 195 -19.20 -1.15 -5.71
N LEU A 196 -20.19 -0.61 -5.02
CA LEU A 196 -20.36 -0.83 -3.59
C LEU A 196 -20.84 -2.27 -3.33
N PRO A 197 -20.31 -2.94 -2.30
CA PRO A 197 -20.86 -4.23 -1.87
C PRO A 197 -22.36 -4.08 -1.56
N TYR A 198 -23.17 -5.03 -2.03
CA TYR A 198 -24.61 -5.14 -1.71
C TYR A 198 -25.49 -3.97 -2.15
N ARG A 199 -24.95 -2.99 -2.87
CA ARG A 199 -25.71 -1.86 -3.43
C ARG A 199 -25.47 -1.80 -4.93
N ASN A 200 -26.53 -1.58 -5.71
CA ASN A 200 -26.41 -1.21 -7.13
C ASN A 200 -25.99 0.25 -7.27
N ALA A 201 -24.91 0.63 -6.57
CA ALA A 201 -24.34 1.96 -6.56
C ALA A 201 -22.84 1.88 -6.84
N TYR A 202 -22.35 2.85 -7.59
CA TYR A 202 -20.93 3.01 -7.89
C TYR A 202 -20.42 4.25 -7.19
N VAL A 203 -19.24 4.15 -6.59
CA VAL A 203 -18.50 5.30 -6.07
C VAL A 203 -17.31 5.53 -6.99
N ASN A 204 -17.12 6.78 -7.40
CA ASN A 204 -15.87 7.16 -8.05
C ASN A 204 -14.83 7.42 -6.96
N VAL A 205 -13.77 6.63 -6.92
CA VAL A 205 -12.67 6.82 -5.98
C VAL A 205 -11.59 7.63 -6.69
N GLU A 206 -11.25 8.77 -6.11
CA GLU A 206 -10.21 9.68 -6.62
C GLU A 206 -8.93 9.49 -5.79
N PRO A 207 -7.74 9.66 -6.40
CA PRO A 207 -6.50 9.77 -5.66
C PRO A 207 -6.56 10.92 -4.65
N GLU A 208 -5.97 10.71 -3.49
CA GLU A 208 -5.86 11.71 -2.43
C GLU A 208 -4.39 11.94 -2.13
N LEU A 209 -3.98 13.20 -1.99
CA LEU A 209 -2.58 13.59 -1.76
C LEU A 209 -2.48 14.40 -0.47
N PHE A 210 -1.43 14.16 0.29
CA PHE A 210 -1.04 15.05 1.37
C PHE A 210 0.49 15.22 1.42
N GLU A 211 0.93 16.35 1.94
CA GLU A 211 2.33 16.65 2.20
C GLU A 211 2.57 16.64 3.71
N THR A 212 3.54 15.85 4.16
CA THR A 212 3.79 15.64 5.59
C THR A 212 4.09 16.95 6.31
N GLU A 213 4.87 17.84 5.70
CA GLU A 213 5.17 19.15 6.28
C GLU A 213 3.90 20.00 6.49
N LYS A 214 2.99 20.02 5.50
CA LYS A 214 1.70 20.74 5.63
C LYS A 214 0.85 20.17 6.75
N VAL A 215 0.75 18.84 6.83
CA VAL A 215 0.01 18.15 7.89
C VAL A 215 0.57 18.50 9.27
N LEU A 216 1.89 18.41 9.45
CA LEU A 216 2.56 18.75 10.71
C LEU A 216 2.34 20.21 11.09
N HIS A 217 2.45 21.13 10.13
CA HIS A 217 2.23 22.55 10.34
C HIS A 217 0.78 22.86 10.76
N GLN A 218 -0.21 22.27 10.06
CA GLN A 218 -1.64 22.43 10.41
C GLN A 218 -1.96 21.92 11.81
N LEU A 219 -1.37 20.78 12.19
CA LEU A 219 -1.56 20.17 13.51
C LEU A 219 -0.67 20.78 14.59
N LYS A 220 0.27 21.67 14.22
CA LYS A 220 1.28 22.27 15.11
C LYS A 220 2.13 21.22 15.84
N LEU A 221 2.52 20.18 15.12
CA LEU A 221 3.30 19.05 15.66
C LEU A 221 4.68 18.98 15.06
N THR A 222 5.61 18.41 15.82
CA THR A 222 6.87 17.87 15.30
C THR A 222 6.68 16.45 14.76
N GLN A 223 7.64 15.98 13.96
CA GLN A 223 7.65 14.58 13.50
C GLN A 223 7.60 13.59 14.69
N LYS A 224 8.33 13.87 15.77
CA LYS A 224 8.31 13.05 17.00
C LYS A 224 6.92 12.95 17.61
N GLN A 225 6.23 14.08 17.75
CA GLN A 225 4.87 14.10 18.30
C GLN A 225 3.88 13.36 17.39
N MET A 226 4.05 13.41 16.07
CA MET A 226 3.25 12.60 15.15
C MET A 226 3.50 11.10 15.34
N ILE A 227 4.76 10.68 15.51
CA ILE A 227 5.12 9.30 15.83
C ILE A 227 4.48 8.86 17.16
N TRP A 228 4.52 9.71 18.19
CA TRP A 228 3.86 9.45 19.47
C TRP A 228 2.35 9.25 19.31
N ILE A 229 1.68 10.05 18.47
CA ILE A 229 0.26 9.83 18.17
C ILE A 229 0.07 8.43 17.59
N GLY A 230 0.90 8.03 16.62
CA GLY A 230 0.90 6.69 16.05
C GLY A 230 1.05 5.60 17.12
N MET A 231 2.05 5.73 17.98
CA MET A 231 2.29 4.80 19.10
C MET A 231 1.09 4.72 20.06
N LEU A 232 0.44 5.85 20.37
CA LEU A 232 -0.75 5.86 21.23
C LEU A 232 -1.93 5.11 20.61
N VAL A 233 -2.19 5.30 19.31
CA VAL A 233 -3.32 4.65 18.62
C VAL A 233 -3.01 3.23 18.14
N GLY A 234 -1.75 2.83 18.20
CA GLY A 234 -1.24 1.53 17.79
C GLY A 234 -0.62 1.57 16.39
N THR A 235 0.54 0.94 16.25
CA THR A 235 1.28 0.78 14.99
C THR A 235 1.49 -0.71 14.70
N ASP A 236 2.25 -1.04 13.65
CA ASP A 236 2.68 -2.42 13.41
C ASP A 236 3.72 -2.91 14.45
N PHE A 237 4.33 -2.01 15.23
CA PHE A 237 5.38 -2.31 16.21
C PHE A 237 4.89 -2.33 17.67
N ASN A 238 3.71 -1.78 17.95
CA ASN A 238 3.13 -1.79 19.29
C ASN A 238 1.61 -1.87 19.30
N GLU A 239 1.07 -2.44 20.37
CA GLU A 239 -0.37 -2.42 20.60
C GLU A 239 -0.87 -1.01 20.93
N LYS A 240 -2.13 -0.75 20.54
CA LYS A 240 -2.82 0.48 20.87
C LYS A 240 -3.01 0.63 22.37
N ILE A 241 -2.93 1.86 22.87
CA ILE A 241 -3.30 2.13 24.25
C ILE A 241 -4.83 2.15 24.38
N PRO A 242 -5.43 1.36 25.30
CA PRO A 242 -6.87 1.28 25.45
C PRO A 242 -7.54 2.65 25.69
N MET A 243 -8.65 2.89 24.98
CA MET A 243 -9.46 4.12 25.06
C MET A 243 -8.72 5.41 24.63
N ILE A 244 -7.72 5.27 23.76
CA ILE A 244 -7.04 6.40 23.11
C ILE A 244 -7.24 6.28 21.60
N GLY A 245 -8.05 7.17 21.05
CA GLY A 245 -8.21 7.35 19.61
C GLY A 245 -7.46 8.59 19.11
N PRO A 246 -7.43 8.84 17.79
CA PRO A 246 -6.57 9.84 17.17
C PRO A 246 -6.73 11.25 17.76
N LYS A 247 -7.97 11.73 17.92
CA LYS A 247 -8.25 13.06 18.49
C LYS A 247 -7.80 13.20 19.95
N LYS A 248 -7.84 12.10 20.73
CA LYS A 248 -7.38 12.10 22.12
C LYS A 248 -5.86 12.01 22.19
N ALA A 249 -5.25 11.24 21.30
CA ALA A 249 -3.80 11.18 21.14
C ALA A 249 -3.21 12.54 20.77
N LEU A 250 -3.81 13.26 19.81
CA LEU A 250 -3.41 14.62 19.44
C LEU A 250 -3.37 15.58 20.65
N LYS A 251 -4.44 15.59 21.46
CA LYS A 251 -4.48 16.39 22.69
C LYS A 251 -3.46 15.95 23.75
N ALA A 252 -3.10 14.67 23.77
CA ALA A 252 -2.19 14.13 24.77
C ALA A 252 -0.72 14.52 24.50
N VAL A 253 -0.34 14.67 23.23
CA VAL A 253 1.03 15.04 22.82
C VAL A 253 1.29 16.55 22.80
N GLU A 254 0.23 17.35 22.82
CA GLU A 254 0.31 18.81 22.76
C GLU A 254 1.14 19.38 23.93
N GLY A 255 2.19 20.13 23.60
CA GLY A 255 3.08 20.76 24.58
C GLY A 255 4.01 19.80 25.34
N LYS A 256 4.03 18.50 25.02
CA LYS A 256 4.89 17.49 25.66
C LYS A 256 6.27 17.41 24.99
N LYS A 257 7.30 17.18 25.79
CA LYS A 257 8.70 17.11 25.33
C LYS A 257 9.23 15.69 25.19
N SER A 258 8.56 14.71 25.80
CA SER A 258 8.91 13.30 25.68
C SER A 258 7.67 12.41 25.75
N PHE A 259 7.79 11.15 25.29
CA PHE A 259 6.68 10.20 25.35
C PHE A 259 6.34 9.79 26.80
N GLU A 260 7.32 9.80 27.71
CA GLU A 260 7.11 9.54 29.13
C GLU A 260 6.18 10.59 29.76
N GLU A 261 6.35 11.87 29.40
CA GLU A 261 5.44 12.93 29.86
C GLU A 261 4.02 12.74 29.33
N VAL A 262 3.87 12.20 28.11
CA VAL A 262 2.58 11.86 27.51
C VAL A 262 1.91 10.74 28.31
N LEU A 263 2.64 9.64 28.57
CA LEU A 263 2.17 8.50 29.35
C LEU A 263 1.81 8.88 30.80
N ALA A 264 2.65 9.69 31.45
CA ALA A 264 2.39 10.20 32.80
C ALA A 264 1.11 11.06 32.85
N GLY A 265 0.92 11.94 31.87
CA GLY A 265 -0.31 12.74 31.74
C GLY A 265 -1.57 11.90 31.53
N LEU A 266 -1.44 10.76 30.83
CA LEU A 266 -2.51 9.81 30.59
C LEU A 266 -2.71 8.81 31.74
N LYS A 267 -1.78 8.75 32.71
CA LYS A 267 -1.72 7.72 33.76
C LYS A 267 -1.75 6.31 33.16
N LYS A 268 -0.93 6.10 32.14
CA LYS A 268 -0.77 4.82 31.42
C LYS A 268 0.69 4.36 31.47
N THR A 269 0.87 3.07 31.35
CA THR A 269 2.17 2.42 31.19
C THR A 269 2.12 1.54 29.95
N VAL A 270 3.30 1.22 29.42
CA VAL A 270 3.48 0.35 28.27
C VAL A 270 4.50 -0.73 28.62
N ASP A 271 4.43 -1.86 27.93
CA ASP A 271 5.27 -3.05 28.12
C ASP A 271 6.38 -3.18 27.06
N TYR A 272 6.53 -2.15 26.22
CA TYR A 272 7.56 -2.03 25.19
C TYR A 272 8.47 -0.82 25.47
N ASN A 273 9.64 -0.79 24.83
CA ASN A 273 10.52 0.38 24.87
C ASN A 273 10.04 1.46 23.87
N PRO A 274 9.53 2.62 24.32
CA PRO A 274 9.03 3.63 23.39
C PRO A 274 10.12 4.27 22.53
N GLU A 275 11.33 4.43 23.08
CA GLU A 275 12.46 5.04 22.38
C GLU A 275 12.88 4.19 21.18
N GLU A 276 12.83 2.86 21.30
CA GLU A 276 13.15 1.95 20.20
C GLU A 276 12.19 2.13 19.02
N ILE A 277 10.89 2.24 19.29
CA ILE A 277 9.87 2.44 18.24
C ILE A 277 9.98 3.84 17.64
N GLU A 278 10.19 4.87 18.46
CA GLU A 278 10.44 6.22 17.98
C GLU A 278 11.64 6.25 17.01
N GLU A 279 12.75 5.63 17.40
CA GLU A 279 13.98 5.57 16.60
C GLU A 279 13.77 4.83 15.28
N MET A 280 12.98 3.75 15.29
CA MET A 280 12.63 3.01 14.07
C MET A 280 11.89 3.88 13.04
N PHE A 281 11.03 4.80 13.48
CA PHE A 281 10.32 5.71 12.58
C PHE A 281 11.16 6.93 12.18
N LEU A 282 11.97 7.48 13.09
CA LEU A 282 12.85 8.61 12.80
C LEU A 282 14.01 8.23 11.87
N HIS A 283 14.59 7.06 12.10
CA HIS A 283 15.78 6.56 11.42
C HIS A 283 15.54 5.14 10.90
N PRO A 284 14.59 4.95 9.96
CA PRO A 284 14.26 3.63 9.47
C PRO A 284 15.42 2.98 8.72
N VAL A 285 15.50 1.65 8.78
CA VAL A 285 16.54 0.87 8.11
C VAL A 285 16.25 0.81 6.61
N VAL A 286 16.89 1.69 5.84
CA VAL A 286 16.71 1.82 4.39
C VAL A 286 18.04 1.71 3.63
N PHE A 287 17.97 1.42 2.33
CA PHE A 287 19.06 1.66 1.40
C PHE A 287 19.00 3.11 0.92
N LYS A 288 20.16 3.76 0.93
CA LYS A 288 20.40 5.05 0.28
C LYS A 288 20.94 4.83 -1.11
N ASP A 289 20.81 5.84 -1.96
CA ASP A 289 21.39 5.86 -3.29
C ASP A 289 20.95 4.70 -4.22
N VAL A 290 19.76 4.13 -3.97
CA VAL A 290 19.19 3.04 -4.79
C VAL A 290 18.98 3.49 -6.23
N GLU A 291 19.42 2.66 -7.18
CA GLU A 291 19.20 2.89 -8.62
C GLU A 291 17.87 2.26 -9.07
N ILE A 292 17.02 3.05 -9.72
CA ILE A 292 15.72 2.59 -10.24
C ILE A 292 15.92 2.13 -11.69
N LYS A 293 15.95 0.81 -11.90
CA LYS A 293 16.17 0.20 -13.22
C LYS A 293 14.87 -0.29 -13.84
N GLN A 294 14.47 0.36 -14.94
CA GLN A 294 13.41 -0.14 -15.81
C GLN A 294 14.02 -0.97 -16.93
N THR A 295 13.42 -2.11 -17.24
CA THR A 295 13.84 -2.99 -18.34
C THR A 295 12.80 -3.01 -19.44
N LYS A 296 13.15 -3.61 -20.59
CA LYS A 296 12.18 -3.82 -21.66
C LYS A 296 11.21 -4.93 -21.25
N MET A 297 9.92 -4.72 -21.49
CA MET A 297 8.88 -5.74 -21.30
C MET A 297 9.16 -6.98 -22.18
N ASP A 298 9.04 -8.15 -21.58
CA ASP A 298 9.10 -9.44 -22.26
C ASP A 298 7.67 -9.92 -22.54
N ARG A 299 7.15 -9.53 -23.71
CA ARG A 299 5.75 -9.71 -24.06
C ARG A 299 5.32 -11.18 -24.06
N GLU A 300 6.20 -12.07 -24.54
CA GLU A 300 5.94 -13.51 -24.56
C GLU A 300 5.85 -14.07 -23.14
N LYS A 301 6.77 -13.69 -22.25
CA LYS A 301 6.69 -14.10 -20.84
C LYS A 301 5.45 -13.57 -20.15
N VAL A 302 5.03 -12.34 -20.44
CA VAL A 302 3.79 -11.79 -19.85
C VAL A 302 2.57 -12.56 -20.36
N ILE A 303 2.48 -12.88 -21.65
CA ILE A 303 1.38 -13.68 -22.19
C ILE A 303 1.38 -15.07 -21.57
N ALA A 304 2.52 -15.76 -21.51
CA ALA A 304 2.62 -17.08 -20.89
C ALA A 304 2.24 -17.07 -19.41
N PHE A 305 2.68 -16.06 -18.66
CA PHE A 305 2.35 -15.93 -17.25
C PHE A 305 0.84 -15.65 -17.03
N TYR A 306 0.26 -14.69 -17.75
CA TYR A 306 -1.12 -14.31 -17.52
C TYR A 306 -2.12 -15.25 -18.19
N CYS A 307 -1.92 -15.59 -19.46
CA CYS A 307 -2.88 -16.38 -20.24
C CYS A 307 -2.71 -17.88 -19.96
N ASP A 308 -1.50 -18.40 -20.15
CA ASP A 308 -1.28 -19.86 -20.12
C ASP A 308 -1.29 -20.40 -18.69
N LYS A 309 -0.61 -19.74 -17.76
CA LYS A 309 -0.55 -20.18 -16.35
C LYS A 309 -1.79 -19.81 -15.55
N HIS A 310 -2.33 -18.60 -15.73
CA HIS A 310 -3.39 -18.07 -14.87
C HIS A 310 -4.76 -17.93 -15.56
N GLY A 311 -4.89 -18.34 -16.83
CA GLY A 311 -6.17 -18.42 -17.54
C GLY A 311 -6.80 -17.06 -17.89
N PHE A 312 -6.01 -15.99 -17.97
CA PHE A 312 -6.53 -14.68 -18.37
C PHE A 312 -6.84 -14.63 -19.87
N ASP A 313 -7.86 -13.84 -20.24
CA ASP A 313 -8.24 -13.64 -21.64
C ASP A 313 -7.11 -12.95 -22.44
N HIS A 314 -6.70 -13.59 -23.53
CA HIS A 314 -5.57 -13.15 -24.36
C HIS A 314 -5.79 -11.75 -24.96
N VAL A 315 -7.01 -11.41 -25.38
CA VAL A 315 -7.32 -10.10 -25.98
C VAL A 315 -7.20 -9.00 -24.93
N ARG A 316 -7.76 -9.23 -23.73
CA ARG A 316 -7.67 -8.28 -22.61
C ARG A 316 -6.24 -8.09 -22.13
N VAL A 317 -5.46 -9.16 -22.02
CA VAL A 317 -4.03 -9.07 -21.67
C VAL A 317 -3.29 -8.26 -22.73
N THR A 318 -3.44 -8.61 -24.01
CA THR A 318 -2.81 -7.90 -25.13
C THR A 318 -3.11 -6.39 -25.12
N ASN A 319 -4.36 -6.01 -24.84
CA ASN A 319 -4.75 -4.61 -24.73
C ASN A 319 -4.05 -3.89 -23.57
N ALA A 320 -3.89 -4.54 -22.42
CA ALA A 320 -3.13 -3.98 -21.30
C ALA A 320 -1.64 -3.81 -21.64
N LEU A 321 -1.04 -4.78 -22.34
CA LEU A 321 0.36 -4.68 -22.79
C LEU A 321 0.57 -3.53 -23.78
N ASN A 322 -0.39 -3.30 -24.68
CA ASN A 322 -0.35 -2.17 -25.61
C ASN A 322 -0.33 -0.82 -24.86
N LYS A 323 -1.02 -0.72 -23.72
CA LYS A 323 -0.98 0.49 -22.87
C LYS A 323 0.40 0.70 -22.24
N ILE A 324 1.06 -0.37 -21.81
CA ILE A 324 2.38 -0.33 -21.18
C ILE A 324 3.47 0.06 -22.18
N GLU A 325 3.38 -0.43 -23.43
CA GLU A 325 4.33 -0.11 -24.50
C GLU A 325 4.14 1.28 -25.11
N LYS A 326 2.92 1.83 -25.04
CA LYS A 326 2.65 3.17 -25.54
C LYS A 326 3.49 4.17 -24.75
N LYS A 327 4.51 4.71 -25.41
CA LYS A 327 5.24 5.86 -24.87
C LYS A 327 4.26 7.03 -24.69
N PRO A 328 4.25 7.71 -23.53
CA PRO A 328 3.48 8.94 -23.37
C PRO A 328 3.83 9.93 -24.47
N GLU A 329 2.85 10.61 -25.06
CA GLU A 329 3.08 11.59 -26.14
C GLU A 329 4.07 12.71 -25.73
N ASP A 330 4.14 13.02 -24.43
CA ASP A 330 5.05 14.02 -23.86
C ASP A 330 6.54 13.64 -23.95
N GLU A 331 6.89 12.35 -23.96
CA GLU A 331 8.29 11.91 -24.15
C GLU A 331 8.77 12.15 -25.59
N LYS A 332 7.85 12.29 -26.57
CA LYS A 332 8.22 12.69 -27.93
C LYS A 332 8.53 14.18 -28.02
N GLN A 333 7.82 15.04 -27.29
CA GLN A 333 8.04 16.49 -27.30
C GLN A 333 9.29 16.94 -26.52
N THR A 334 9.62 16.28 -25.40
CA THR A 334 10.86 16.55 -24.65
C THR A 334 12.12 16.09 -25.38
N ALA A 335 12.02 15.07 -26.26
CA ALA A 335 13.12 14.66 -27.12
C ALA A 335 13.37 15.66 -28.27
N LEU A 336 12.31 16.24 -28.85
CA LEU A 336 12.39 17.23 -29.93
C LEU A 336 12.89 18.60 -29.45
N SER A 337 12.49 19.04 -28.26
CA SER A 337 12.92 20.33 -27.69
C SER A 337 14.38 20.37 -27.21
N LYS A 338 15.05 19.22 -27.09
CA LYS A 338 16.51 19.15 -26.84
C LYS A 338 17.36 19.32 -28.11
N TRP A 339 16.71 19.45 -29.27
CA TRP A 339 17.35 19.58 -30.59
C TRP A 339 16.88 20.84 -31.35
N GLY A 340 16.26 21.79 -30.64
CA GLY A 340 15.75 23.05 -31.19
C GLY A 340 16.49 24.26 -30.67
#